data_AF-A0A1E4HYH3-F1
#
_entry.id   AF-A0A1E4HYH3-F1
#
_cell.length_a   1.000
_cell.length_b   1.000
_cell.length_c   1.000
_cell.angle_alpha   90.00
_cell.angle_beta   90.00
_cell.angle_gamma   90.00
#
_symmetry.space_group_name_H-M   'P 1'
#
loop_
_entity.id
_entity.type
_entity.pdbx_description
1 polymer ?
#
loop_
_entity_poly.entity_id
_entity_poly.type
_entity_poly.pdbx_seq_one_letter_code
_entity_poly.pdbx_strand_id
1 'polypeptide(L)'
;MTSDSLAVWLAHHLGAEALALIKHGESDAGDIRALADAGLVDSAFPGFAARYAKPIHILSHCAPATLDDWLAWPMAAPVSSREAHDACRHGQ
;
A
#
# COMPACT_ATOMS: atom_id res chain seq x y z
N MET A 1 17.36 -9.89 -4.53
CA MET A 1 16.57 -9.33 -3.41
C MET A 1 17.06 -7.92 -3.15
N THR A 2 16.17 -6.92 -3.28
CA THR A 2 16.49 -5.50 -3.06
C THR A 2 15.93 -5.00 -1.71
N SER A 3 16.25 -3.75 -1.37
CA SER A 3 15.71 -3.04 -0.20
C SER A 3 14.17 -3.09 -0.11
N ASP A 4 13.47 -3.14 -1.25
CA ASP A 4 12.00 -3.12 -1.30
C ASP A 4 11.39 -4.44 -0.78
N SER A 5 11.92 -5.56 -1.28
CA SER A 5 11.53 -6.88 -0.81
C SER A 5 11.86 -7.07 0.68
N LEU A 6 12.94 -6.45 1.16
CA LEU A 6 13.31 -6.47 2.59
C LEU A 6 12.34 -5.64 3.42
N ALA A 7 11.92 -4.47 2.95
CA ALA A 7 10.96 -3.62 3.64
C ALA A 7 9.61 -4.32 3.86
N VAL A 8 9.12 -5.07 2.86
CA VAL A 8 7.89 -5.87 3.01
C VAL A 8 8.07 -7.02 3.99
N TRP A 9 9.22 -7.70 3.91
CA TRP A 9 9.53 -8.77 4.85
C TRP A 9 9.60 -8.25 6.30
N LEU A 10 10.20 -7.08 6.52
CA LEU A 10 10.25 -6.43 7.82
C LEU A 10 8.86 -6.00 8.28
N ALA A 11 8.06 -5.38 7.42
CA ALA A 11 6.69 -4.98 7.76
C ALA A 11 5.85 -6.19 8.19
N HIS A 12 5.97 -7.30 7.47
CA HIS A 12 5.33 -8.56 7.85
C HIS A 12 5.85 -9.11 9.18
N HIS A 13 7.16 -9.12 9.38
CA HIS A 13 7.79 -9.65 10.60
C HIS A 13 7.47 -8.83 11.84
N LEU A 14 7.41 -7.50 11.71
CA LEU A 14 7.05 -6.57 12.79
C LEU A 14 5.54 -6.48 13.01
N GLY A 15 4.72 -7.09 12.14
CA GLY A 15 3.27 -7.00 12.22
C GLY A 15 2.74 -5.60 11.89
N ALA A 16 3.49 -4.77 11.17
CA ALA A 16 3.12 -3.40 10.80
C ALA A 16 1.72 -3.37 10.16
N GLU A 17 0.96 -2.31 10.40
CA GLU A 17 -0.41 -2.18 9.88
C GLU A 17 -0.46 -1.68 8.44
N ALA A 18 0.55 -0.92 8.03
CA ALA A 18 0.74 -0.42 6.68
C ALA A 18 2.23 -0.25 6.37
N LEU A 19 2.58 -0.27 5.09
CA LEU A 19 3.94 -0.03 4.61
C LEU A 19 3.92 1.09 3.58
N ALA A 20 4.79 2.09 3.74
CA ALA A 20 5.06 3.09 2.72
C ALA A 20 6.46 2.88 2.13
N LEU A 21 6.55 2.85 0.80
CA LEU A 21 7.82 2.88 0.07
C LEU A 21 8.00 4.22 -0.62
N ILE A 22 9.08 4.93 -0.30
CA ILE A 22 9.40 6.19 -0.95
C ILE A 22 10.36 5.92 -2.11
N LYS A 23 9.96 6.29 -3.32
CA LYS A 23 10.71 6.04 -4.56
C LYS A 23 10.98 7.33 -5.31
N HIS A 24 12.12 7.41 -6.00
CA HIS A 24 12.42 8.51 -6.90
C HIS A 24 11.68 8.31 -8.23
N GLY A 25 10.67 9.14 -8.50
CA GLY A 25 9.87 9.12 -9.72
C GLY A 25 8.38 9.31 -9.42
N GLU A 26 7.64 9.85 -10.40
CA GLU A 26 6.18 9.93 -10.34
C GLU A 26 5.63 8.50 -10.23
N SER A 27 5.21 8.14 -9.03
CA SER A 27 4.61 6.85 -8.75
C SER A 27 3.11 7.05 -8.83
N ASP A 28 2.53 6.74 -9.98
CA ASP A 28 1.09 6.52 -10.05
C ASP A 28 0.79 5.31 -9.16
N ALA A 29 -0.27 5.39 -8.34
CA ALA A 29 -0.68 4.34 -7.41
C ALA A 29 -1.25 3.13 -8.16
N GLY A 30 -0.44 2.54 -9.03
CA GLY A 30 -0.77 1.44 -9.91
C GLY A 30 -0.60 0.08 -9.26
N ASP A 31 -1.04 -0.95 -9.99
CA ASP A 31 -0.89 -2.35 -9.60
C ASP A 31 0.58 -2.68 -9.27
N ILE A 32 0.80 -3.31 -8.12
CA ILE A 32 2.12 -3.76 -7.64
C ILE A 32 2.85 -4.61 -8.71
N ARG A 33 2.10 -5.35 -9.53
CA ARG A 33 2.68 -6.10 -10.65
C ARG A 33 3.21 -5.18 -11.76
N ALA A 34 2.44 -4.17 -12.14
CA ALA A 34 2.87 -3.19 -13.14
C ALA A 34 4.13 -2.43 -12.69
N LEU A 35 4.27 -2.18 -11.39
CA LEU A 35 5.46 -1.56 -10.80
C LEU A 35 6.68 -2.49 -10.87
N ALA A 36 6.50 -3.80 -10.69
CA ALA A 36 7.56 -4.78 -10.87
C ALA A 36 7.96 -4.93 -12.34
N ASP A 37 6.99 -4.95 -13.26
CA ASP A 37 7.24 -4.99 -14.70
C ASP A 37 7.94 -3.72 -15.21
N ALA A 38 7.64 -2.56 -14.62
CA ALA A 38 8.32 -1.29 -14.89
C ALA A 38 9.73 -1.19 -14.25
N GLY A 39 10.14 -2.19 -13.45
CA GLY A 39 11.44 -2.21 -12.77
C GLY A 39 11.56 -1.23 -11.59
N LEU A 40 10.44 -0.69 -11.09
CA LEU A 40 10.41 0.24 -9.95
C LEU A 40 10.58 -0.49 -8.61
N VAL A 41 10.09 -1.74 -8.53
CA VAL A 41 10.28 -2.66 -7.40
C VAL A 41 10.85 -3.99 -7.90
N ASP A 42 11.45 -4.76 -6.99
CA ASP A 42 11.99 -6.09 -7.30
C ASP A 42 10.89 -7.04 -7.82
N SER A 43 11.24 -7.91 -8.77
CA SER A 43 10.41 -9.02 -9.23
C SER A 43 9.86 -9.92 -8.11
N ALA A 44 10.57 -10.02 -6.98
CA ALA A 44 10.12 -10.78 -5.82
C ALA A 44 9.07 -10.03 -4.98
N PHE A 45 8.97 -8.71 -5.13
CA PHE A 45 8.13 -7.82 -4.33
C PHE A 45 6.64 -8.19 -4.37
N PRO A 46 6.02 -8.49 -5.54
CA PRO A 46 4.61 -8.90 -5.58
C PRO A 46 4.32 -10.15 -4.74
N GLY A 47 5.28 -11.09 -4.68
CA GLY A 47 5.17 -12.29 -3.86
C GLY A 47 5.20 -12.00 -2.36
N PHE A 48 6.05 -11.07 -1.91
CA PHE A 48 6.07 -10.63 -0.52
C PHE A 48 4.86 -9.76 -0.17
N ALA A 49 4.44 -8.88 -1.08
CA ALA A 49 3.26 -8.04 -0.91
C ALA A 49 1.98 -8.87 -0.72
N ALA A 50 1.82 -9.94 -1.52
CA ALA A 50 0.71 -10.87 -1.38
C ALA A 50 0.68 -11.59 -0.01
N ARG A 51 1.85 -11.85 0.59
CA ARG A 51 1.96 -12.47 1.92
C ARG A 51 1.72 -11.47 3.06
N TYR A 52 2.09 -10.21 2.86
CA TYR A 52 1.85 -9.15 3.83
C TYR A 52 0.35 -8.85 3.97
N ALA A 53 -0.40 -8.89 2.85
CA ALA A 53 -1.86 -8.77 2.80
C ALA A 53 -2.45 -7.54 3.53
N LYS A 54 -1.63 -6.50 3.72
CA LYS A 54 -1.95 -5.23 4.37
C LYS A 54 -1.64 -4.07 3.41
N PRO A 55 -2.16 -2.86 3.67
CA PRO A 55 -1.93 -1.70 2.81
C PRO A 55 -0.45 -1.42 2.54
N ILE A 56 -0.12 -1.31 1.26
CA ILE A 56 1.20 -0.89 0.78
C ILE A 56 0.99 0.34 -0.10
N HIS A 57 1.68 1.44 0.22
CA HIS A 57 1.64 2.68 -0.52
C HIS A 57 3.02 2.96 -1.12
N ILE A 58 3.06 3.36 -2.39
CA ILE A 58 4.29 3.85 -3.02
C ILE A 58 4.16 5.36 -3.15
N LEU A 59 5.08 6.07 -2.51
CA LEU A 59 5.11 7.52 -2.44
C LEU A 59 6.28 8.04 -3.28
N SER A 60 6.10 9.19 -3.91
CA SER A 60 7.16 9.85 -4.65
C SER A 60 8.06 10.65 -3.70
N HIS A 61 9.37 10.51 -3.84
CA HIS A 61 10.35 11.33 -3.13
C HIS A 61 10.27 12.82 -3.51
N CYS A 62 9.79 13.14 -4.72
CA CYS A 62 9.66 14.52 -5.18
C CYS A 62 8.44 15.25 -4.59
N ALA A 63 7.54 14.52 -3.93
CA ALA A 63 6.34 15.08 -3.31
C ALA A 63 6.29 14.71 -1.81
N PRO A 64 7.17 15.29 -0.97
CA PRO A 64 7.29 14.90 0.44
C PRO A 64 6.00 15.09 1.24
N ALA A 65 5.14 16.03 0.84
CA ALA A 65 3.82 16.23 1.45
C ALA A 65 2.94 14.95 1.43
N THR A 66 3.14 14.08 0.43
CA THR A 66 2.42 12.79 0.35
C THR A 66 2.78 11.84 1.49
N LEU A 67 3.97 11.97 2.09
CA LEU A 67 4.35 11.23 3.28
C LEU A 67 3.62 11.77 4.52
N ASP A 68 3.53 13.09 4.66
CA ASP A 68 2.81 13.72 5.77
C ASP A 68 1.32 13.35 5.72
N ASP A 69 0.71 13.39 4.53
CA ASP A 69 -0.67 12.95 4.30
C ASP A 69 -0.86 11.46 4.63
N TRP A 70 0.12 10.62 4.26
CA TRP A 70 0.10 9.20 4.58
C TRP A 70 0.26 8.92 6.08
N LEU A 71 1.09 9.70 6.78
CA LEU A 71 1.24 9.60 8.24
C LEU A 71 -0.02 10.10 8.98
N ALA A 72 -0.69 11.10 8.44
CA ALA A 72 -1.97 11.59 8.94
C ALA A 72 -3.16 10.69 8.57
N TRP A 73 -2.95 9.72 7.68
CA TRP A 73 -3.98 8.78 7.27
C TRP A 73 -4.47 7.99 8.48
N PRO A 74 -5.79 7.99 8.78
CA PRO A 74 -6.31 7.20 9.87
C PRO A 74 -6.08 5.71 9.54
N MET A 75 -5.23 5.04 10.31
CA MET A 75 -5.05 3.60 10.27
C MET A 75 -6.30 2.90 10.83
N ALA A 76 -7.45 3.11 10.19
CA ALA A 76 -8.63 2.29 10.42
C ALA A 76 -8.42 1.01 9.60
N ALA A 77 -8.36 -0.13 10.31
CA ALA A 77 -8.31 -1.46 9.73
C ALA A 77 -9.28 -1.61 8.54
N PRO A 78 -8.95 -2.41 7.51
CA PRO A 78 -9.90 -2.69 6.44
C PRO A 78 -11.12 -3.39 7.05
N VAL A 79 -12.23 -2.66 7.18
CA VAL A 79 -13.53 -3.30 7.38
C VAL A 79 -13.76 -4.17 6.15
N SER A 80 -13.82 -5.48 6.36
CA SER A 80 -14.24 -6.41 5.34
C SER A 80 -15.63 -5.97 4.88
N SER A 81 -15.75 -5.39 3.68
CA SER A 81 -17.04 -5.06 3.09
C SER A 81 -17.71 -6.34 2.56
N ARG A 82 -18.14 -7.18 3.50
CA ARG A 82 -19.36 -7.97 3.37
C ARG A 82 -20.31 -7.33 4.39
N GLU A 83 -21.55 -7.07 4.01
CA GLU A 83 -22.56 -6.26 4.74
C GLU A 83 -22.32 -4.74 4.60
N ALA A 84 -23.22 -3.86 4.15
CA ALA A 84 -24.64 -3.97 3.87
C ALA A 84 -25.03 -2.93 2.79
N HIS A 85 -25.58 -3.41 1.68
CA HIS A 85 -26.23 -2.62 0.63
C HIS A 85 -27.69 -2.32 1.00
N ASP A 86 -27.99 -1.94 2.24
CA ASP A 86 -29.39 -1.82 2.67
C ASP A 86 -29.59 -0.74 3.73
N ALA A 87 -29.47 0.53 3.34
CA ALA A 87 -29.97 1.66 4.14
C ALA A 87 -30.12 2.98 3.34
N CYS A 88 -30.57 2.94 2.09
CA CYS A 88 -31.07 4.14 1.39
C CYS A 88 -32.39 3.87 0.67
N ARG A 89 -33.29 3.13 1.33
CA ARG A 89 -34.72 3.13 1.03
C ARG A 89 -35.38 3.61 2.31
N HIS A 90 -35.94 4.82 2.28
CA HIS A 90 -36.97 5.44 3.14
C HIS A 90 -36.67 6.92 3.45
N GLY A 91 -37.49 7.81 2.87
CA GLY A 91 -37.55 9.24 3.13
C GLY A 91 -37.02 10.06 1.94
N GLN A 92 -37.83 10.73 1.12
CA GLN A 92 -39.19 11.26 1.29
C GLN A 92 -39.89 11.33 -0.07
#